data_AF-A0A495PY34-F1
#
_entry.id   AF-A0A495PY34-F1
#
_cell.length_a   1.000
_cell.length_b   1.000
_cell.length_c   1.000
_cell.angle_alpha   90.00
_cell.angle_beta   90.00
_cell.angle_gamma   90.00
#
_symmetry.space_group_name_H-M   'P 1'
#
loop_
_entity.id
_entity.type
_entity.pdbx_description
1 polymer ?
#
loop_
_entity_poly.entity_id
_entity_poly.type
_entity_poly.pdbx_seq_one_letter_code
_entity_poly.pdbx_strand_id
1 'polypeptide(L)'
;MKKQITLLLLACFLLSSCAYRITDFTIISTKNVDLSKASTFTRGKARNEGVDKAHIILTIPFGRPNLKEAIDRAIEATPGAVALVDGVVYSKSWWAIVYGQTKIIVEGTPLIDPALATTFEMPEYSIATLDRNGEIKEISEITEDEYLDMKDGIIKDTSPETFKSTLNL
;
A
#
# COMPACT_ATOMS: atom_id res chain seq x y z
N MET A 1 -32.44 40.42 -11.22
CA MET A 1 -32.40 39.54 -10.02
C MET A 1 -32.76 38.08 -10.32
N LYS A 2 -33.89 37.77 -10.99
CA LYS A 2 -34.27 36.36 -11.31
C LYS A 2 -33.20 35.55 -12.04
N LYS A 3 -32.53 36.12 -13.07
CA LYS A 3 -31.46 35.44 -13.84
C LYS A 3 -30.22 35.09 -13.00
N GLN A 4 -29.88 35.91 -12.00
CA GLN A 4 -28.74 35.64 -11.12
C GLN A 4 -29.05 34.53 -10.11
N ILE A 5 -30.31 34.46 -9.64
CA ILE A 5 -30.78 33.35 -8.79
C ILE A 5 -30.77 32.03 -9.58
N THR A 6 -31.21 32.04 -10.84
CA THR A 6 -31.18 30.84 -11.70
C THR A 6 -29.75 30.35 -11.97
N LEU A 7 -28.81 31.26 -12.23
CA LEU A 7 -27.41 30.91 -12.45
C LEU A 7 -26.75 30.34 -11.18
N LEU A 8 -27.06 30.93 -10.02
CA LEU A 8 -26.56 30.46 -8.73
C LEU A 8 -27.09 29.05 -8.41
N LEU A 9 -28.37 28.79 -8.70
CA LEU A 9 -28.98 27.48 -8.45
C LEU A 9 -28.40 26.39 -9.36
N LEU A 10 -28.11 26.73 -10.62
CA LEU A 10 -27.43 25.84 -11.56
C LEU A 10 -25.98 25.57 -11.12
N ALA A 11 -25.26 26.58 -10.63
CA ALA A 11 -23.91 26.43 -10.10
C ALA A 11 -23.89 25.51 -8.86
N CYS A 12 -24.85 25.67 -7.94
CA CYS A 12 -24.98 24.79 -6.78
C CYS A 12 -25.23 23.32 -7.16
N PHE A 13 -25.99 23.08 -8.24
CA PHE A 13 -26.24 21.72 -8.72
C PHE A 13 -24.98 21.06 -9.29
N LEU A 14 -24.15 21.83 -10.01
CA LEU A 14 -22.87 21.39 -10.57
C LEU A 14 -21.78 21.14 -9.51
N LEU A 15 -21.92 21.74 -8.32
CA LEU A 15 -20.99 21.55 -7.20
C LEU A 15 -21.44 20.45 -6.22
N SER A 16 -22.56 19.77 -6.50
CA SER A 16 -23.05 18.71 -5.62
C SER A 16 -22.14 17.48 -5.70
N SER A 17 -21.53 17.11 -4.57
CA SER A 17 -20.85 15.82 -4.40
C SER A 17 -21.76 14.89 -3.62
N CYS A 18 -22.08 13.75 -4.20
CA CYS A 18 -22.83 12.70 -3.52
C CYS A 18 -21.84 11.72 -2.90
N ALA A 19 -21.91 11.56 -1.57
CA ALA A 19 -21.22 10.51 -0.84
C ALA A 19 -22.27 9.75 -0.02
N TYR A 20 -22.30 8.43 -0.17
CA TYR A 20 -23.18 7.57 0.62
C TYR A 20 -22.45 6.34 1.11
N ARG A 21 -22.84 5.88 2.30
CA ARG A 21 -22.34 4.66 2.92
C ARG A 21 -23.08 3.47 2.31
N ILE A 22 -22.34 2.53 1.72
CA ILE A 22 -22.94 1.38 1.06
C ILE A 22 -23.30 0.32 2.10
N THR A 23 -22.32 -0.07 2.91
CA THR A 23 -22.47 -1.20 3.83
C THR A 23 -21.36 -1.20 4.88
N ASP A 24 -21.63 -1.93 5.96
CA ASP A 24 -20.77 -2.12 7.11
C ASP A 24 -20.50 -3.61 7.28
N PHE A 25 -19.22 -3.95 7.38
CA PHE A 25 -18.75 -5.32 7.55
C PHE A 25 -18.06 -5.45 8.91
N THR A 26 -18.42 -6.48 9.67
CA THR A 26 -17.68 -6.82 10.89
C THR A 26 -16.26 -7.27 10.56
N ILE A 27 -16.12 -8.09 9.51
CA ILE A 27 -14.82 -8.56 8.99
C ILE A 27 -14.93 -8.61 7.46
N ILE A 28 -13.96 -8.04 6.76
CA ILE A 28 -13.83 -8.11 5.31
C ILE A 28 -12.39 -8.43 4.90
N SER A 29 -12.23 -9.35 3.96
CA SER A 29 -10.94 -9.65 3.35
C SER A 29 -11.09 -10.06 1.90
N THR A 30 -10.11 -9.68 1.10
CA THR A 30 -9.90 -10.10 -0.29
C THR A 30 -8.83 -11.17 -0.43
N LYS A 31 -8.13 -11.50 0.67
CA LYS A 31 -7.11 -12.55 0.77
C LYS A 31 -7.71 -13.78 1.46
N ASN A 32 -7.08 -14.94 1.29
CA ASN A 32 -7.51 -16.15 1.97
C ASN A 32 -7.05 -16.10 3.44
N VAL A 33 -7.99 -16.12 4.39
CA VAL A 33 -7.70 -16.02 5.83
C VAL A 33 -8.05 -17.34 6.50
N ASP A 34 -7.07 -17.91 7.20
CA ASP A 34 -7.29 -19.10 8.03
C ASP A 34 -7.89 -18.67 9.38
N LEU A 35 -9.21 -18.81 9.51
CA LEU A 35 -9.94 -18.48 10.74
C LEU A 35 -9.64 -19.45 11.90
N SER A 36 -9.01 -20.60 11.65
CA SER A 36 -8.57 -21.48 12.73
C SER A 36 -7.49 -20.84 13.60
N LYS A 37 -6.76 -19.85 13.07
CA LYS A 37 -5.76 -19.05 13.79
C LYS A 37 -6.31 -17.69 14.25
N ALA A 38 -7.64 -17.51 14.23
CA ALA A 38 -8.24 -16.21 14.58
C ALA A 38 -7.90 -15.71 16.00
N SER A 39 -7.56 -16.62 16.93
CA SER A 39 -7.14 -16.27 18.30
C SER A 39 -5.74 -15.64 18.38
N THR A 40 -4.88 -15.87 17.38
CA THR A 40 -3.52 -15.30 17.36
C THR A 40 -3.46 -13.95 16.64
N PHE A 41 -4.54 -13.58 15.94
CA PHE A 41 -4.57 -12.32 15.20
C PHE A 41 -4.67 -11.12 16.14
N THR A 42 -3.88 -10.10 15.85
CA THR A 42 -3.86 -8.84 16.60
C THR A 42 -4.51 -7.74 15.79
N ARG A 43 -5.37 -6.93 16.42
CA ARG A 43 -5.92 -5.74 15.76
C ARG A 43 -4.86 -4.64 15.72
N GLY A 44 -4.70 -4.01 14.57
CA GLY A 44 -3.86 -2.83 14.41
C GLY A 44 -4.37 -1.65 15.24
N LYS A 45 -3.46 -0.72 15.55
CA LYS A 45 -3.76 0.45 16.40
C LYS A 45 -4.51 1.57 15.66
N ALA A 46 -4.39 1.63 14.33
CA ALA A 46 -5.00 2.65 13.48
C ALA A 46 -5.91 2.02 12.42
N ARG A 47 -6.93 2.77 11.98
CA ARG A 47 -7.76 2.37 10.84
C ARG A 47 -7.01 2.67 9.54
N ASN A 48 -7.06 1.73 8.60
CA ASN A 48 -6.54 1.91 7.26
C ASN A 48 -7.65 2.34 6.32
N GLU A 49 -7.30 3.22 5.38
CA GLU A 49 -8.17 3.65 4.29
C GLU A 49 -7.57 3.17 2.96
N GLY A 50 -8.39 2.52 2.15
CA GLY A 50 -8.07 2.15 0.78
C GLY A 50 -9.04 2.80 -0.18
N VAL A 51 -8.51 3.41 -1.24
CA VAL A 51 -9.30 4.16 -2.20
C VAL A 51 -9.01 3.69 -3.61
N ASP A 52 -10.07 3.39 -4.35
CA ASP A 52 -10.00 3.16 -5.79
C ASP A 52 -10.86 4.18 -6.54
N LYS A 53 -10.30 4.80 -7.59
CA LYS A 53 -10.90 5.95 -8.29
C LYS A 53 -10.95 5.68 -9.79
N ALA A 54 -12.08 5.97 -10.40
CA ALA A 54 -12.25 6.05 -11.85
C ALA A 54 -12.47 7.50 -12.29
N HIS A 55 -11.92 7.84 -13.44
CA HIS A 55 -12.01 9.19 -14.01
C HIS A 55 -13.11 9.24 -15.06
N ILE A 56 -13.82 10.36 -15.13
CA ILE A 56 -14.83 10.60 -16.14
C ILE A 56 -14.44 11.89 -16.84
N ILE A 57 -14.22 11.84 -18.16
CA ILE A 57 -13.82 12.99 -18.97
C ILE A 57 -14.87 13.16 -20.06
N LEU A 58 -15.43 14.37 -20.20
CA LEU A 58 -16.45 14.67 -21.22
C LEU A 58 -17.59 13.62 -21.25
N THR A 59 -18.09 13.23 -20.08
CA THR A 59 -19.15 12.23 -19.86
C THR A 59 -18.78 10.77 -20.18
N ILE A 60 -17.58 10.49 -20.68
CA ILE A 60 -17.11 9.13 -20.92
C ILE A 60 -16.40 8.61 -19.66
N PRO A 61 -16.89 7.54 -19.02
CA PRO A 61 -16.22 6.94 -17.88
C PRO A 61 -14.98 6.15 -18.35
N PHE A 62 -13.80 6.60 -17.94
CA PHE A 62 -12.54 5.89 -18.12
C PHE A 62 -12.33 4.97 -16.92
N GLY A 63 -12.88 3.76 -17.05
CA GLY A 63 -12.80 2.70 -16.06
C GLY A 63 -13.98 2.66 -15.09
N ARG A 64 -13.93 1.68 -14.18
CA ARG A 64 -14.91 1.49 -13.11
C ARG A 64 -14.15 1.32 -11.80
N PRO A 65 -14.58 1.97 -10.72
CA PRO A 65 -13.96 1.75 -9.42
C PRO A 65 -14.22 0.30 -8.99
N ASN A 66 -13.19 -0.36 -8.46
CA ASN A 66 -13.26 -1.74 -8.02
C ASN A 66 -13.17 -1.80 -6.49
N LEU A 67 -14.20 -2.35 -5.88
CA LEU A 67 -14.24 -2.56 -4.43
C LEU A 67 -13.10 -3.48 -3.96
N LYS A 68 -12.78 -4.52 -4.74
CA LYS A 68 -11.70 -5.46 -4.41
C LYS A 68 -10.37 -4.72 -4.31
N GLU A 69 -10.05 -3.85 -5.27
CA GLU A 69 -8.82 -3.06 -5.28
C GLU A 69 -8.77 -2.08 -4.10
N ALA A 70 -9.90 -1.46 -3.75
CA ALA A 70 -9.97 -0.58 -2.58
C ALA A 70 -9.71 -1.36 -1.27
N ILE A 71 -10.25 -2.57 -1.13
CA ILE A 71 -9.99 -3.43 0.03
C ILE A 71 -8.53 -3.92 0.05
N ASP A 72 -8.01 -4.39 -1.09
CA ASP A 72 -6.63 -4.87 -1.22
C ASP A 72 -5.64 -3.76 -0.81
N ARG A 73 -5.84 -2.51 -1.29
CA ARG A 73 -5.04 -1.35 -0.87
C ARG A 73 -5.14 -1.04 0.62
N ALA A 74 -6.33 -1.18 1.22
CA ALA A 74 -6.52 -0.95 2.65
C ALA A 74 -5.83 -2.02 3.52
N ILE A 75 -5.82 -3.28 3.06
CA ILE A 75 -5.11 -4.38 3.73
C ILE A 75 -3.60 -4.17 3.58
N GLU A 76 -3.12 -3.94 2.37
CA GLU A 76 -1.68 -3.80 2.05
C GLU A 76 -1.04 -2.55 2.67
N ALA A 77 -1.83 -1.58 3.13
CA ALA A 77 -1.33 -0.44 3.89
C ALA A 77 -0.68 -0.82 5.24
N THR A 78 -0.91 -2.03 5.75
CA THR A 78 -0.23 -2.53 6.96
C THR A 78 0.46 -3.87 6.67
N PRO A 79 1.77 -3.98 6.91
CA PRO A 79 2.48 -5.25 6.72
C PRO A 79 1.92 -6.34 7.64
N GLY A 80 1.71 -7.53 7.09
CA GLY A 80 1.14 -8.67 7.82
C GLY A 80 -0.38 -8.59 8.07
N ALA A 81 -1.08 -7.58 7.55
CA ALA A 81 -2.53 -7.54 7.62
C ALA A 81 -3.16 -8.55 6.65
N VAL A 82 -4.12 -9.31 7.15
CA VAL A 82 -4.84 -10.35 6.40
C VAL A 82 -6.31 -10.00 6.15
N ALA A 83 -6.88 -9.10 6.98
CA ALA A 83 -8.26 -8.68 6.87
C ALA A 83 -8.45 -7.27 7.46
N LEU A 84 -9.63 -6.70 7.29
CA LEU A 84 -10.08 -5.48 7.97
C LEU A 84 -11.27 -5.82 8.88
N VAL A 85 -11.25 -5.34 10.11
CA VAL A 85 -12.33 -5.43 11.09
C VAL A 85 -13.06 -4.09 11.14
N ASP A 86 -14.38 -4.13 11.34
CA ASP A 86 -15.24 -2.94 11.38
C ASP A 86 -15.09 -2.10 10.09
N GLY A 87 -15.11 -2.80 8.95
CA GLY A 87 -14.91 -2.27 7.62
C GLY A 87 -16.14 -1.49 7.14
N VAL A 88 -15.94 -0.25 6.69
CA VAL A 88 -17.00 0.62 6.17
C VAL A 88 -16.70 0.95 4.72
N VAL A 89 -17.70 0.79 3.86
CA VAL A 89 -17.57 1.10 2.43
C VAL A 89 -18.36 2.34 2.08
N TYR A 90 -17.67 3.32 1.50
CA TYR A 90 -18.26 4.55 0.97
C TYR A 90 -18.13 4.60 -0.54
N SER A 91 -19.19 5.06 -1.20
CA SER A 91 -19.13 5.47 -2.61
C SER A 91 -19.27 6.98 -2.67
N LYS A 92 -18.30 7.62 -3.33
CA LYS A 92 -18.32 9.06 -3.56
C LYS A 92 -18.18 9.33 -5.05
N SER A 93 -19.10 10.10 -5.58
CA SER A 93 -19.04 10.58 -6.96
C SER A 93 -19.18 12.08 -6.99
N TRP A 94 -18.42 12.71 -7.88
CA TRP A 94 -18.55 14.11 -8.19
C TRP A 94 -18.31 14.30 -9.68
N TRP A 95 -19.05 15.24 -10.26
CA TRP A 95 -18.97 15.54 -11.66
C TRP A 95 -19.00 17.05 -11.82
N ALA A 96 -17.95 17.61 -12.43
CA ALA A 96 -17.94 18.96 -12.95
C ALA A 96 -17.97 18.90 -14.49
N ILE A 97 -18.52 19.92 -15.12
CA ILE A 97 -18.82 20.04 -16.57
C ILE A 97 -17.88 19.25 -17.50
N VAL A 98 -16.57 19.31 -17.29
CA VAL A 98 -15.55 18.66 -18.15
C VAL A 98 -14.92 17.41 -17.50
N TYR A 99 -14.93 17.33 -16.17
CA TYR A 99 -14.22 16.32 -15.40
C TYR A 99 -15.00 15.88 -14.17
N GLY A 100 -15.11 14.57 -13.99
CA GLY A 100 -15.63 13.97 -12.77
C GLY A 100 -14.80 12.80 -12.31
N GLN A 101 -15.05 12.37 -11.07
CA GLN A 101 -14.46 11.17 -10.52
C GLN A 101 -15.51 10.42 -9.72
N THR A 102 -15.50 9.11 -9.88
CA THR A 102 -16.18 8.19 -8.96
C THR A 102 -15.12 7.42 -8.20
N LYS A 103 -15.27 7.32 -6.89
CA LYS A 103 -14.36 6.59 -6.03
C LYS A 103 -15.10 5.71 -5.04
N ILE A 104 -14.52 4.55 -4.77
CA ILE A 104 -14.89 3.67 -3.67
C ILE A 104 -13.82 3.81 -2.61
N ILE A 105 -14.24 4.05 -1.37
CA ILE A 105 -13.37 4.21 -0.20
C ILE A 105 -13.75 3.11 0.77
N VAL A 106 -12.75 2.40 1.28
CA VAL A 106 -12.91 1.34 2.28
C VAL A 106 -12.07 1.70 3.49
N GLU A 107 -12.71 1.76 4.65
CA GLU A 107 -12.05 2.08 5.91
C GLU A 107 -12.24 0.95 6.91
N GLY A 108 -11.18 0.47 7.56
CA GLY A 108 -11.31 -0.57 8.57
C GLY A 108 -10.05 -0.73 9.41
N THR A 109 -10.17 -1.42 10.54
CA THR A 109 -9.03 -1.73 11.42
C THR A 109 -8.31 -2.96 10.90
N PRO A 110 -7.02 -2.93 10.56
CA PRO A 110 -6.33 -4.09 10.04
C PRO A 110 -6.24 -5.20 11.09
N LEU A 111 -6.47 -6.43 10.65
CA LEU A 111 -6.27 -7.65 11.42
C LEU A 111 -4.95 -8.26 10.97
N ILE A 112 -3.98 -8.30 11.88
CA ILE A 112 -2.60 -8.65 11.60
C ILE A 112 -2.36 -10.08 12.06
N ASP A 113 -1.82 -10.91 11.17
CA ASP A 113 -1.31 -12.23 11.53
C ASP A 113 0.18 -12.10 11.91
N PRO A 114 0.57 -12.34 13.18
CA PRO A 114 1.97 -12.27 13.60
C PRO A 114 2.91 -13.16 12.79
N ALA A 115 2.39 -14.26 12.23
CA ALA A 115 3.18 -15.16 11.38
C ALA A 115 3.49 -14.58 9.99
N LEU A 116 2.69 -13.61 9.52
CA LEU A 116 2.89 -12.89 8.26
C LEU A 116 3.44 -11.48 8.46
N ALA A 117 3.29 -10.94 9.68
CA ALA A 117 3.84 -9.65 10.10
C ALA A 117 5.35 -9.67 10.33
N THR A 118 6.01 -10.81 10.15
CA THR A 118 7.48 -10.92 10.05
C THR A 118 7.96 -10.27 8.75
N THR A 119 7.70 -8.98 8.61
CA THR A 119 8.45 -8.14 7.71
C THR A 119 9.75 -7.89 8.44
N PHE A 120 10.82 -8.46 7.90
CA PHE A 120 12.18 -8.13 8.25
C PHE A 120 12.27 -6.60 8.39
N GLU A 121 12.42 -6.09 9.60
CA GLU A 121 13.10 -4.81 9.81
C GLU A 121 14.51 -5.08 9.30
N MET A 122 14.73 -4.94 7.99
CA MET A 122 16.08 -4.96 7.47
C MET A 122 16.73 -3.72 8.05
N PRO A 123 17.76 -3.86 8.90
CA PRO A 123 18.53 -2.71 9.34
C PRO A 123 19.03 -1.96 8.11
N GLU A 124 19.15 -0.64 8.22
CA GLU A 124 19.71 0.22 7.18
C GLU A 124 21.13 -0.23 6.76
N TYR A 125 21.83 -0.97 7.63
CA TYR A 125 23.10 -1.61 7.38
C TYR A 125 23.10 -3.09 7.82
N SER A 126 23.37 -4.00 6.89
CA SER A 126 23.60 -5.41 7.20
C SER A 126 24.78 -5.95 6.40
N ILE A 127 25.59 -6.80 7.03
CA ILE A 127 26.54 -7.64 6.29
C ILE A 127 25.84 -8.96 6.00
N ALA A 128 25.75 -9.31 4.73
CA ALA A 128 25.46 -10.66 4.30
C ALA A 128 26.79 -11.38 4.02
N THR A 129 27.12 -12.38 4.83
CA THR A 129 28.30 -13.22 4.56
C THR A 129 27.86 -14.39 3.67
N LEU A 130 28.39 -14.45 2.45
CA LEU A 130 28.13 -15.55 1.51
C LEU A 130 29.20 -16.64 1.63
N ASP A 131 28.78 -17.90 1.56
CA ASP A 131 29.69 -19.03 1.40
C ASP A 131 30.22 -19.11 -0.04
N ARG A 132 31.31 -19.87 -0.27
CA ARG A 132 31.96 -20.01 -1.59
C ARG A 132 31.05 -20.59 -2.70
N ASN A 133 29.88 -21.10 -2.33
CA ASN A 133 28.88 -21.65 -3.23
C ASN A 133 27.74 -20.66 -3.55
N GLY A 134 27.80 -19.41 -3.05
CA GLY A 134 26.78 -18.38 -3.29
C GLY A 134 25.55 -18.47 -2.39
N GLU A 135 25.58 -19.28 -1.34
CA GLU A 135 24.51 -19.35 -0.34
C GLU A 135 24.83 -18.45 0.86
N ILE A 136 23.83 -17.72 1.34
CA ILE A 136 23.95 -16.76 2.45
C ILE A 136 24.04 -17.54 3.76
N LYS A 137 25.17 -17.42 4.46
CA LYS A 137 25.43 -18.16 5.71
C LYS A 137 24.88 -17.45 6.93
N GLU A 138 24.96 -16.12 6.96
CA GLU A 138 24.53 -15.33 8.12
C GLU A 138 24.29 -13.86 7.71
N ILE A 139 23.17 -13.31 8.18
CA ILE A 139 22.83 -11.89 8.06
C ILE A 139 22.92 -11.34 9.48
N SER A 140 23.84 -10.40 9.71
CA SER A 140 24.01 -9.75 11.02
C SER A 140 23.68 -8.26 10.91
N GLU A 141 22.98 -7.77 11.94
CA GLU A 141 22.55 -6.39 12.11
C GLU A 141 23.73 -5.55 12.56
N ILE A 142 24.10 -4.50 11.82
CA ILE A 142 25.28 -3.68 12.13
C ILE A 142 24.88 -2.21 12.22
N THR A 143 25.45 -1.50 13.19
CA THR A 143 25.29 -0.06 13.39
C THR A 143 26.13 0.77 12.39
N GLU A 144 25.65 1.95 12.01
CA GLU A 144 26.23 2.85 10.98
C GLU A 144 27.75 3.08 11.10
N ASP A 145 28.27 3.18 12.33
CA ASP A 145 29.69 3.41 12.60
C ASP A 145 30.58 2.21 12.19
N GLU A 146 30.12 0.98 12.42
CA GLU A 146 30.85 -0.23 12.04
C GLU A 146 30.82 -0.47 10.52
N TYR A 147 29.77 -0.02 9.83
CA TYR A 147 29.69 -0.06 8.36
C TYR A 147 30.73 0.86 7.70
N LEU A 148 30.95 2.06 8.25
CA LEU A 148 31.92 3.03 7.71
C LEU A 148 33.37 2.56 7.91
N ASP A 149 33.70 1.98 9.07
CA ASP A 149 35.04 1.45 9.35
C ASP A 149 35.40 0.26 8.45
N MET A 150 34.45 -0.64 8.17
CA MET A 150 34.67 -1.75 7.23
C MET A 150 34.80 -1.28 5.78
N LYS A 151 34.02 -0.27 5.38
CA LYS A 151 34.10 0.31 4.03
C LYS A 151 35.49 0.91 3.78
N ASP A 152 36.05 1.62 4.76
CA ASP A 152 37.39 2.20 4.66
C ASP A 152 38.50 1.14 4.66
N GLY A 153 38.29 -0.01 5.33
CA GLY A 153 39.18 -1.18 5.28
C GLY A 153 39.19 -1.89 3.92
N ILE A 154 38.03 -2.08 3.28
CA ILE A 154 37.91 -2.76 1.98
C ILE A 154 38.50 -1.90 0.84
N ILE A 155 38.35 -0.58 0.90
CA ILE A 155 38.90 0.33 -0.11
C ILE A 155 40.44 0.35 -0.08
N LYS A 156 41.07 0.12 1.09
CA LYS A 156 42.53 0.06 1.21
C LYS A 156 43.16 -1.21 0.65
N ASP A 157 42.42 -2.33 0.62
CA ASP A 157 42.93 -3.62 0.16
C ASP A 157 42.53 -3.96 -1.29
N THR A 158 41.68 -3.14 -1.91
CA THR A 158 41.33 -3.29 -3.33
C THR A 158 42.37 -2.57 -4.20
N SER A 159 43.55 -3.17 -4.32
CA SER A 159 44.41 -2.96 -5.49
C SER A 159 43.60 -3.30 -6.75
N PRO A 160 43.65 -2.50 -7.84
CA PRO A 160 42.83 -2.72 -9.03
C PRO A 160 43.40 -3.91 -9.83
N GLU A 161 43.17 -5.13 -9.36
CA GLU A 161 43.41 -6.31 -10.18
C GLU A 161 42.32 -6.38 -11.24
N THR A 162 42.75 -6.02 -12.45
CA THR A 162 41.95 -6.00 -13.67
C THR A 162 41.37 -7.39 -13.90
N PHE A 163 40.06 -7.54 -13.73
CA PHE A 163 39.32 -8.76 -14.05
C PHE A 163 39.43 -9.05 -15.54
N LYS A 164 40.39 -9.90 -15.94
CA LYS A 164 40.47 -10.43 -17.30
C LYS A 164 39.35 -11.45 -17.47
N SER A 165 38.25 -11.00 -18.08
CA SER A 165 37.23 -11.88 -18.65
C SER A 165 37.84 -12.74 -19.75
N THR A 166 38.09 -14.02 -19.45
CA THR A 166 38.29 -15.03 -20.49
C THR A 166 36.92 -15.51 -20.96
N LEU A 167 36.37 -14.78 -21.94
CA LEU A 167 35.41 -15.32 -22.89
C LEU A 167 36.13 -16.38 -23.72
N ASN A 168 35.83 -17.66 -23.47
CA ASN A 168 36.03 -18.71 -24.46
C ASN A 168 34.68 -19.03 -25.07
N LEU A 169 34.61 -18.81 -26.38
CA LEU A 169 33.52 -19.15 -27.32
C LEU A 169 33.15 -20.63 -27.28
#